data_AF-A0A357F5D9-F1
#
_entry.id   AF-A0A357F5D9-F1
#
_cell.length_a   1.000
_cell.length_b   1.000
_cell.length_c   1.000
_cell.angle_alpha   90.00
_cell.angle_beta   90.00
_cell.angle_gamma   90.00
#
_symmetry.space_group_name_H-M   'P 1'
#
loop_
_entity.id
_entity.type
_entity.pdbx_description
1 polymer ?
#
loop_
_entity_poly.entity_id
_entity_poly.type
_entity_poly.pdbx_seq_one_letter_code
_entity_poly.pdbx_strand_id
1 'polypeptide(L)'
;MTIDEQLSILRKGTVDLIREEDLRAKLERRARTGKPLRVKLGLDPTAPDIHLGHTVVIRKLKAFQDLGHTVIFLIGDFTGMIGDPSGKNVTRPPLSREEINANAETYKR
;
A
#
# COMPACT_ATOMS: atom_id res chain seq x y z
N MET A 1 -0.98 -21.29 11.44
CA MET A 1 0.24 -20.63 10.97
C MET A 1 0.82 -19.79 12.10
N THR A 2 2.08 -20.05 12.45
CA THR A 2 2.82 -19.40 13.55
C THR A 2 3.16 -17.94 13.20
N ILE A 3 3.54 -17.14 14.19
CA ILE A 3 3.98 -15.75 13.97
C ILE A 3 5.20 -15.69 13.04
N ASP A 4 6.13 -16.63 13.18
CA ASP A 4 7.35 -16.70 12.37
C ASP A 4 7.05 -17.01 10.90
N GLU A 5 6.10 -17.90 10.64
CA GLU A 5 5.60 -18.19 9.28
C GLU A 5 4.95 -16.94 8.65
N GLN A 6 4.16 -16.19 9.41
CA GLN A 6 3.55 -14.94 8.90
C GLN A 6 4.63 -13.92 8.56
N LEU A 7 5.60 -13.72 9.45
CA LEU A 7 6.71 -12.80 9.25
C LEU A 7 7.53 -13.19 8.00
N SER A 8 7.80 -14.47 7.81
CA SER A 8 8.51 -14.96 6.62
C SER A 8 7.76 -14.63 5.33
N ILE A 9 6.44 -14.85 5.27
CA ILE A 9 5.59 -14.50 4.13
C ILE A 9 5.60 -12.98 3.88
N LEU A 10 5.47 -12.19 4.95
CA LEU A 10 5.39 -10.73 4.86
C LEU A 10 6.74 -10.09 4.51
N ARG A 11 7.86 -10.71 4.89
CA ARG A 11 9.22 -10.27 4.54
C ARG A 11 9.64 -10.67 3.13
N LYS A 12 9.08 -11.73 2.57
CA LYS A 12 9.44 -12.19 1.22
C LYS A 12 9.23 -11.08 0.18
N GLY A 13 10.29 -10.72 -0.56
CA GLY A 13 10.22 -9.73 -1.63
C GLY A 13 10.12 -8.26 -1.16
N THR A 14 10.35 -7.98 0.13
CA THR A 14 10.55 -6.60 0.61
C THR A 14 12.03 -6.27 0.56
N VAL A 15 12.38 -5.05 0.13
CA VAL A 15 13.76 -4.55 0.23
C VAL A 15 14.09 -4.26 1.69
N ASP A 16 13.24 -3.48 2.36
CA ASP A 16 13.40 -3.11 3.76
C ASP A 16 12.14 -3.40 4.58
N LEU A 17 12.35 -3.73 5.85
CA LEU A 17 11.32 -3.84 6.87
C LEU A 17 11.74 -3.02 8.09
N ILE A 18 11.14 -1.85 8.25
CA ILE A 18 11.47 -0.94 9.35
C ILE A 18 10.84 -1.49 10.64
N ARG A 19 11.69 -1.82 11.62
CA ARG A 19 11.30 -2.35 12.94
C ARG A 19 10.47 -3.64 12.84
N GLU A 20 11.13 -4.72 12.46
CA GLU A 20 10.52 -6.05 12.36
C GLU A 20 9.86 -6.48 13.69
N GLU A 21 10.46 -6.10 14.82
CA GLU A 21 9.95 -6.31 16.17
C GLU A 21 8.57 -5.67 16.40
N ASP A 22 8.29 -4.51 15.80
CA ASP A 22 6.98 -3.87 15.89
C ASP A 22 5.93 -4.62 15.09
N LEU A 23 6.31 -5.16 13.92
CA LEU A 23 5.41 -5.99 13.12
C LEU A 23 5.08 -7.28 13.86
N ARG A 24 6.10 -7.96 14.43
CA ARG A 24 5.90 -9.13 15.30
C ARG A 24 4.91 -8.83 16.42
N ALA A 25 5.15 -7.78 17.20
CA ALA A 25 4.30 -7.41 18.33
C ALA A 25 2.84 -7.14 17.89
N LYS A 26 2.64 -6.54 16.71
CA LYS A 26 1.30 -6.33 16.14
C LYS A 26 0.62 -7.64 15.75
N LEU A 27 1.35 -8.59 15.16
CA LEU A 27 0.84 -9.92 14.79
C LEU A 27 0.46 -10.72 16.04
N GLU A 28 1.30 -10.70 17.08
CA GLU A 28 1.01 -11.32 18.37
C GLU A 28 -0.22 -10.72 19.04
N ARG A 29 -0.35 -9.39 19.01
CA ARG A 29 -1.56 -8.69 19.47
C ARG A 29 -2.79 -9.16 18.70
N ARG A 30 -2.72 -9.31 17.38
CA ARG A 30 -3.82 -9.86 16.56
C ARG A 30 -4.15 -11.29 16.96
N ALA A 31 -3.15 -12.14 17.20
CA ALA A 31 -3.36 -13.52 17.63
C ALA A 31 -4.10 -13.59 18.98
N ARG A 32 -3.73 -12.72 19.93
CA ARG A 32 -4.36 -12.65 21.26
C ARG A 32 -5.75 -12.03 21.27
N THR A 33 -5.97 -10.97 20.48
CA THR A 33 -7.18 -10.13 20.58
C THR A 33 -8.20 -10.39 19.48
N GLY A 34 -7.83 -11.15 18.44
CA GLY A 34 -8.62 -11.31 17.23
C GLY A 34 -8.74 -10.05 16.37
N LYS A 35 -8.21 -8.90 16.82
CA LYS A 35 -8.32 -7.63 16.09
C LYS A 35 -7.32 -7.59 14.93
N PRO A 36 -7.77 -7.51 13.67
CA PRO A 36 -6.90 -7.49 12.50
C PRO A 36 -6.04 -6.22 12.47
N LEU A 37 -4.88 -6.32 11.80
CA LEU A 37 -4.10 -5.15 11.45
C LEU A 37 -4.83 -4.37 10.35
N ARG A 38 -4.65 -3.05 10.35
CA ARG A 38 -5.07 -2.17 9.25
C ARG A 38 -3.83 -1.80 8.44
N VAL A 39 -3.75 -2.28 7.21
CA VAL A 39 -2.57 -2.18 6.34
C VAL A 39 -2.90 -1.22 5.22
N LYS A 40 -2.20 -0.09 5.15
CA LYS A 40 -2.48 0.96 4.17
C LYS A 40 -1.47 0.92 3.02
N LEU A 41 -1.96 1.04 1.79
CA LEU A 41 -1.19 1.45 0.62
C LEU A 41 -1.83 2.73 0.07
N GLY A 42 -1.04 3.78 -0.07
CA GLY A 42 -1.44 4.99 -0.81
C GLY A 42 -0.91 4.91 -2.24
N LEU A 43 -1.76 5.14 -3.23
CA LEU A 43 -1.34 5.40 -4.60
C LEU A 43 -1.87 6.76 -5.06
N ASP A 44 -1.03 7.54 -5.70
CA ASP A 44 -1.42 8.82 -6.28
C ASP A 44 -1.85 8.62 -7.75
N PRO A 45 -3.06 9.06 -8.15
CA PRO A 45 -3.61 8.88 -9.50
C PRO A 45 -2.99 9.89 -10.49
N THR A 46 -1.66 9.96 -10.51
CA THR A 46 -0.88 10.82 -11.43
C THR A 46 -0.86 10.27 -12.87
N ALA A 47 -1.36 9.05 -13.07
CA ALA A 47 -1.59 8.42 -14.35
C ALA A 47 -2.93 7.67 -14.30
N PRO A 48 -3.58 7.42 -15.44
CA PRO A 48 -4.89 6.78 -15.49
C PRO A 48 -4.89 5.29 -15.15
N ASP A 49 -3.77 4.57 -15.12
CA ASP A 49 -3.83 3.10 -14.98
C ASP A 49 -2.87 2.50 -13.94
N ILE A 50 -3.38 1.49 -13.23
CA ILE A 50 -2.55 0.57 -12.45
C ILE A 50 -1.80 -0.35 -13.42
N HIS A 51 -0.53 -0.03 -13.68
CA HIS A 51 0.35 -0.87 -14.49
C HIS A 51 1.03 -1.99 -13.69
N LEU A 52 1.70 -2.92 -14.38
CA LEU A 52 2.41 -4.07 -13.80
C LEU A 52 3.42 -3.73 -12.69
N GLY A 53 3.98 -2.51 -12.68
CA GLY A 53 4.84 -2.04 -11.59
C GLY A 53 4.15 -2.06 -10.20
N HIS A 54 2.83 -1.89 -10.14
CA HIS A 54 2.07 -1.93 -8.89
C HIS A 54 1.79 -3.36 -8.39
N THR A 55 2.00 -4.38 -9.23
CA THR A 55 1.70 -5.77 -8.88
C THR A 55 2.47 -6.22 -7.63
N VAL A 56 3.69 -5.73 -7.41
CA VAL A 56 4.50 -6.10 -6.23
C VAL A 56 3.80 -5.68 -4.93
N VAL A 57 3.39 -4.42 -4.84
CA VAL A 57 2.74 -3.87 -3.63
C VAL A 57 1.32 -4.41 -3.45
N ILE A 58 0.57 -4.62 -4.54
CA ILE A 58 -0.76 -5.23 -4.50
C ILE A 58 -0.69 -6.68 -4.02
N ARG A 59 0.28 -7.47 -4.50
CA ARG A 59 0.49 -8.85 -4.01
C ARG A 59 0.89 -8.88 -2.54
N LYS A 60 1.62 -7.87 -2.05
CA LYS A 60 1.94 -7.75 -0.62
C LYS A 60 0.68 -7.46 0.21
N LEU A 61 -0.19 -6.55 -0.25
CA LEU A 61 -1.50 -6.35 0.38
C LEU A 61 -2.32 -7.64 0.40
N LYS A 62 -2.37 -8.37 -0.72
CA LYS A 62 -3.07 -9.65 -0.79
C LYS A 62 -2.53 -10.65 0.24
N ALA A 63 -1.21 -10.72 0.44
CA ALA A 63 -0.64 -11.53 1.51
C ALA A 63 -1.20 -11.12 2.88
N PHE A 64 -1.19 -9.83 3.24
CA PHE A 64 -1.82 -9.37 4.49
C PHE A 64 -3.31 -9.74 4.58
N GLN A 65 -4.07 -9.65 3.49
CA GLN A 65 -5.47 -10.03 3.45
C GLN A 65 -5.67 -11.54 3.68
N ASP A 66 -4.81 -12.38 3.09
CA ASP A 66 -4.82 -13.84 3.28
C ASP A 66 -4.47 -14.25 4.72
N LEU A 67 -3.72 -13.41 5.43
CA LEU A 67 -3.46 -13.54 6.87
C LEU A 67 -4.63 -13.09 7.76
N GLY A 68 -5.73 -12.64 7.14
CA GLY A 68 -6.92 -12.14 7.82
C GLY A 68 -6.76 -10.72 8.35
N HIS A 69 -5.98 -9.88 7.68
CA HIS A 69 -5.87 -8.46 8.00
C HIS A 69 -6.72 -7.59 7.07
N THR A 70 -7.03 -6.38 7.52
CA THR A 70 -7.78 -5.41 6.73
C THR A 70 -6.82 -4.56 5.92
N VAL A 71 -6.89 -4.69 4.60
CA VAL A 71 -6.15 -3.83 3.67
C VAL A 71 -6.96 -2.58 3.37
N ILE A 72 -6.29 -1.44 3.28
CA ILE A 72 -6.85 -0.12 2.98
C ILE A 72 -6.07 0.42 1.79
N PHE A 73 -6.71 0.40 0.64
CA PHE A 73 -6.18 1.01 -0.57
C PHE A 73 -6.68 2.46 -0.62
N LEU A 74 -5.75 3.41 -0.44
CA LEU A 74 -6.06 4.83 -0.41
C LEU A 74 -5.63 5.48 -1.72
N ILE A 75 -6.57 6.13 -2.40
CA ILE A 75 -6.28 6.95 -3.58
C ILE A 75 -5.97 8.37 -3.10
N GLY A 76 -4.76 8.84 -3.34
CA GLY A 76 -4.27 10.15 -2.93
C GLY A 76 -4.65 11.25 -3.93
N ASP A 77 -5.93 11.63 -3.97
CA ASP A 77 -6.43 12.70 -4.84
C ASP A 77 -5.89 14.09 -4.44
N PHE A 78 -5.61 14.31 -3.15
CA PHE A 78 -5.02 15.55 -2.64
C PHE A 78 -3.51 15.66 -2.85
N THR A 79 -2.76 14.58 -2.63
CA THR A 79 -1.30 14.53 -2.86
C THR A 79 -0.96 14.65 -4.33
N GLY A 80 -1.79 14.08 -5.22
CA GLY A 80 -1.66 14.25 -6.67
C GLY A 80 -1.71 15.71 -7.15
N MET A 81 -2.44 16.60 -6.46
CA MET A 81 -2.51 18.03 -6.79
C MET A 81 -1.22 18.80 -6.41
N ILE A 82 -0.51 18.34 -5.37
CA ILE A 82 0.73 18.97 -4.90
C ILE A 82 1.93 18.49 -5.73
N GLY A 83 1.90 17.22 -6.16
CA GLY A 83 3.00 16.56 -6.85
C GLY A 83 4.04 16.01 -5.87
N ASP A 84 4.34 14.72 -5.97
CA ASP A 84 5.41 14.09 -5.18
C ASP A 84 6.79 14.42 -5.78
N PRO A 85 7.70 15.11 -5.05
CA PRO A 85 9.05 15.41 -5.51
C PRO A 85 9.99 14.19 -5.50
N SER A 86 9.54 13.04 -4.96
CA SER A 86 10.37 11.86 -4.77
C SER A 86 10.85 11.26 -6.10
N GLY A 87 12.14 11.42 -6.41
CA GLY A 87 12.86 10.65 -7.43
C GLY A 87 12.82 11.18 -8.87
N LYS A 88 12.32 12.40 -9.14
CA LYS A 88 12.39 13.02 -10.48
C LYS A 88 12.93 14.46 -10.43
N ASN A 89 13.90 14.76 -11.28
CA ASN A 89 14.57 16.07 -11.41
C ASN A 89 13.71 17.18 -12.06
N VAL A 90 12.44 16.89 -12.40
CA VAL A 90 11.54 17.85 -13.04
C VAL A 90 10.18 17.74 -12.35
N THR A 91 9.69 18.86 -11.82
CA THR A 91 8.34 18.98 -11.24
C THR A 91 7.33 18.61 -12.32
N ARG A 92 6.46 17.63 -12.05
CA ARG A 92 5.38 17.28 -13.00
C ARG A 92 4.41 18.46 -13.10
N PRO A 93 3.83 18.71 -14.30
CA PRO A 93 2.77 19.70 -14.40
C PRO A 93 1.61 19.29 -13.46
N PRO A 94 1.03 20.24 -12.70
CA PRO A 94 -0.08 19.94 -11.81
C PRO A 94 -1.28 19.47 -12.64
N LEU A 95 -1.92 18.38 -12.19
CA LEU A 95 -3.15 17.88 -12.80
C LEU A 95 -4.35 18.64 -12.22
N SER A 96 -5.35 18.90 -13.07
CA SER A 96 -6.63 19.45 -12.61
C SER A 96 -7.38 18.43 -11.76
N ARG A 97 -8.32 18.92 -10.92
CA ARG A 97 -9.16 18.04 -10.10
C ARG A 97 -9.99 17.06 -10.94
N GLU A 98 -10.43 17.50 -12.12
CA GLU A 98 -11.20 16.70 -13.06
C GLU A 98 -10.37 15.53 -13.61
N GLU A 99 -9.12 15.78 -14.00
CA GLU A 99 -8.19 14.74 -14.46
C GLU A 99 -7.85 13.74 -13.34
N ILE A 100 -7.61 14.23 -12.12
CA ILE A 100 -7.35 13.38 -10.95
C ILE A 100 -8.54 12.46 -10.66
N ASN A 101 -9.77 13.00 -10.71
CA ASN A 101 -10.97 12.21 -10.49
C ASN A 101 -11.17 11.16 -11.58
N ALA A 102 -10.96 11.53 -12.86
CA ALA A 102 -11.04 10.59 -13.97
C ALA A 102 -10.02 9.45 -13.84
N ASN A 103 -8.78 9.76 -13.46
CA ASN A 103 -7.74 8.76 -13.18
C ASN A 103 -8.03 7.94 -11.92
N ALA A 104 -8.72 8.49 -10.92
CA ALA A 104 -9.06 7.75 -9.72
C ALA A 104 -10.16 6.69 -9.98
N GLU A 105 -11.08 6.94 -10.92
CA GLU A 105 -12.15 6.00 -11.24
C GLU A 105 -11.64 4.71 -11.89
N THR A 106 -10.58 4.77 -12.69
CA THR A 106 -9.97 3.58 -13.28
C THR A 106 -9.28 2.70 -12.24
N TYR A 107 -8.79 3.27 -11.13
CA TYR A 107 -8.13 2.54 -10.04
C TYR A 107 -9.11 1.71 -9.20
N LYS A 108 -10.42 1.96 -9.32
CA LYS A 108 -11.47 1.21 -8.62
C LYS A 108 -11.92 -0.05 -9.35
N ARG A 109 -11.54 -0.21 -10.63
CA ARG A 109 -11.90 -1.35 -11.47
C ARG A 109 -10.97 -2.53 -11.20
#